data_AF-A0A7G9BF11-F1
#
_entry.id   AF-A0A7G9BF11-F1
#
_cell.length_a   1.000
_cell.length_b   1.000
_cell.length_c   1.000
_cell.angle_alpha   90.00
_cell.angle_beta   90.00
_cell.angle_gamma   90.00
#
_symmetry.space_group_name_H-M   'P 1'
#
loop_
_entity.id
_entity.type
_entity.pdbx_description
1 polymer ?
#
loop_
_entity_poly.entity_id
_entity_poly.type
_entity_poly.pdbx_seq_one_letter_code
_entity_poly.pdbx_strand_id
1 'polypeptide(L)'
;MTKTLLENLRIENKYEKDQLAAVIDVSISEYALIESGVVKPTFDQAGKLGAYYGIDPKHILGVSDSTNYNIGTYSRTIYSVNYYESEEKDSEK
;
A
#
# COMPACT_ATOMS: atom_id res chain seq x y z
N MET A 1 -14.42 -2.75 -3.39
CA MET A 1 -13.45 -2.25 -2.38
C MET A 1 -12.07 -2.70 -2.81
N THR A 2 -11.15 -1.77 -2.99
CA THR A 2 -9.76 -2.09 -3.36
C THR A 2 -9.02 -2.59 -2.13
N LYS A 3 -8.66 -3.87 -2.11
CA LYS A 3 -7.87 -4.46 -1.02
C LYS A 3 -6.43 -3.97 -1.10
N THR A 4 -5.86 -3.58 0.03
CA THR A 4 -4.46 -3.14 0.09
C THR A 4 -3.50 -4.33 0.11
N LEU A 5 -2.21 -4.06 -0.14
CA LEU A 5 -1.16 -5.06 -0.02
C LEU A 5 -1.13 -5.69 1.38
N LEU A 6 -1.20 -4.86 2.43
CA LEU A 6 -1.17 -5.31 3.82
C LEU A 6 -2.39 -6.16 4.18
N GLU A 7 -3.57 -5.81 3.66
CA GLU A 7 -4.78 -6.61 3.88
C GLU A 7 -4.66 -7.99 3.21
N ASN A 8 -4.14 -8.05 1.99
CA ASN A 8 -3.92 -9.32 1.30
C ASN A 8 -2.89 -10.19 2.04
N LEU A 9 -1.74 -9.63 2.42
CA LEU A 9 -0.70 -10.33 3.16
C LEU A 9 -1.21 -10.89 4.49
N ARG A 10 -2.02 -10.12 5.21
CA ARG A 10 -2.64 -10.57 6.46
C ARG A 10 -3.57 -11.77 6.22
N ILE A 11 -4.44 -11.69 5.20
CA ILE A 11 -5.40 -12.76 4.88
C ILE A 11 -4.69 -14.03 4.40
N GLU A 12 -3.70 -13.91 3.53
CA GLU A 12 -2.93 -15.03 2.99
C GLU A 12 -2.16 -15.79 4.07
N ASN A 13 -1.55 -15.05 4.99
CA ASN A 13 -0.79 -15.63 6.10
C ASN A 13 -1.65 -15.94 7.33
N LYS A 14 -2.96 -15.67 7.28
CA LYS A 14 -3.92 -15.86 8.38
C LYS A 14 -3.50 -15.16 9.68
N TYR A 15 -2.92 -13.97 9.56
CA TYR A 15 -2.55 -13.16 10.71
C TYR A 15 -3.72 -12.36 11.27
N GLU A 16 -3.71 -12.18 12.58
CA GLU A 16 -4.64 -11.30 13.27
C GLU A 16 -4.10 -9.87 13.30
N LYS A 17 -5.00 -8.88 13.26
CA LYS A 17 -4.60 -7.47 13.29
C LYS A 17 -3.85 -7.11 14.57
N ASP A 18 -4.21 -7.74 15.68
CA ASP A 18 -3.55 -7.57 16.98
C ASP A 18 -2.08 -8.01 16.96
N GLN A 19 -1.79 -9.14 16.32
CA GLN A 19 -0.42 -9.64 16.17
C GLN A 19 0.45 -8.65 15.40
N LEU A 20 -0.07 -8.10 14.30
CA LEU A 20 0.66 -7.18 13.45
C LEU A 20 0.82 -5.80 14.10
N ALA A 21 -0.20 -5.34 14.83
CA ALA A 21 -0.12 -4.12 15.62
C ALA A 21 0.96 -4.24 16.71
N ALA A 22 1.06 -5.39 17.39
CA ALA A 22 2.10 -5.66 18.37
C ALA A 22 3.52 -5.70 17.74
N VAL A 23 3.67 -6.22 16.53
CA VAL A 23 4.97 -6.25 15.81
C VAL A 23 5.51 -4.84 15.58
N ILE A 24 4.64 -3.87 15.29
CA ILE A 24 5.06 -2.49 15.01
C ILE A 24 4.85 -1.53 16.18
N ASP A 25 4.48 -2.05 17.35
CA ASP A 25 4.23 -1.28 18.59
C ASP A 25 3.19 -0.17 18.41
N VAL A 26 2.05 -0.50 17.80
CA VAL A 26 0.91 0.42 17.63
C VAL A 26 -0.39 -0.19 18.15
N SER A 27 -1.41 0.65 18.29
CA SER A 27 -2.75 0.18 18.61
C SER A 27 -3.41 -0.56 17.43
N ILE A 28 -4.33 -1.49 17.71
CA ILE A 28 -5.10 -2.21 16.67
C ILE A 28 -5.82 -1.24 15.73
N SER A 29 -6.39 -0.16 16.27
CA SER A 29 -7.08 0.88 15.51
C SER A 29 -6.13 1.59 14.55
N GLU A 30 -4.92 1.91 15.00
CA GLU A 30 -3.90 2.54 14.17
C GLU A 30 -3.41 1.59 13.07
N TYR A 31 -3.18 0.31 13.41
CA TYR A 31 -2.87 -0.71 12.40
C TYR A 31 -3.99 -0.83 11.35
N ALA A 32 -5.27 -0.76 11.74
CA ALA A 32 -6.37 -0.80 10.78
C ALA A 32 -6.39 0.42 9.83
N LEU A 33 -5.97 1.60 10.30
CA LEU A 33 -5.79 2.79 9.45
C LEU A 33 -4.60 2.64 8.51
N ILE A 34 -3.52 2.01 8.96
CA ILE A 34 -2.35 1.68 8.14
C ILE A 34 -2.73 0.64 7.07
N GLU A 35 -3.39 -0.43 7.48
CA GLU A 35 -3.85 -1.51 6.60
C GLU A 35 -4.84 -1.00 5.55
N SER A 36 -5.74 -0.07 5.90
CA SER A 36 -6.66 0.55 4.94
C SER A 36 -6.00 1.61 4.06
N GLY A 37 -4.74 1.95 4.30
CA GLY A 37 -4.00 2.97 3.52
C GLY A 37 -4.36 4.42 3.87
N VAL A 38 -5.17 4.65 4.91
CA VAL A 38 -5.52 5.98 5.40
C VAL A 38 -4.31 6.65 6.04
N VAL A 39 -3.51 5.88 6.79
CA VAL A 39 -2.28 6.32 7.43
C VAL A 39 -1.10 5.62 6.80
N LYS A 40 -0.03 6.37 6.49
CA LYS A 40 1.22 5.76 6.04
C LYS A 40 2.05 5.30 7.23
N PRO A 41 2.57 4.07 7.23
CA PRO A 41 3.49 3.63 8.27
C PRO A 41 4.81 4.39 8.17
N THR A 42 5.51 4.49 9.30
CA THR A 42 6.88 5.04 9.33
C THR A 42 7.88 4.07 8.70
N PHE A 43 9.09 4.53 8.37
CA PHE A 43 10.16 3.67 7.86
C PHE A 43 10.50 2.51 8.81
N ASP A 44 10.47 2.75 10.13
CA ASP A 44 10.72 1.72 11.13
C ASP A 44 9.60 0.66 11.14
N GLN A 45 8.34 1.10 11.11
CA GLN A 45 7.17 0.21 11.07
C GLN A 45 7.15 -0.62 9.77
N ALA A 46 7.44 0.00 8.63
CA ALA A 46 7.57 -0.69 7.36
C ALA A 46 8.74 -1.68 7.37
N GLY A 47 9.85 -1.34 8.02
CA GLY A 47 10.99 -2.23 8.24
C GLY A 47 10.60 -3.49 9.02
N LYS A 48 9.89 -3.31 10.13
CA LYS A 48 9.38 -4.40 10.98
C LYS A 48 8.37 -5.28 10.25
N LEU A 49 7.40 -4.69 9.56
CA LEU A 49 6.44 -5.44 8.74
C LEU A 49 7.13 -6.17 7.58
N GLY A 50 8.07 -5.51 6.90
CA GLY A 50 8.83 -6.11 5.81
C GLY A 50 9.64 -7.32 6.29
N ALA A 51 10.32 -7.21 7.42
CA ALA A 51 11.03 -8.33 8.04
C ALA A 51 10.07 -9.46 8.47
N TYR A 52 8.89 -9.12 9.00
CA TYR A 52 7.89 -10.09 9.43
C TYR A 52 7.28 -10.87 8.25
N TYR A 53 7.01 -10.18 7.14
CA TYR A 53 6.43 -10.75 5.93
C TYR A 53 7.46 -11.28 4.92
N GLY A 54 8.75 -11.01 5.13
CA GLY A 54 9.80 -11.34 4.16
C GLY A 54 9.73 -10.51 2.87
N ILE A 55 9.22 -9.28 2.92
CA ILE A 55 9.10 -8.38 1.77
C ILE A 55 9.91 -7.09 1.96
N ASP A 56 10.30 -6.44 0.86
CA ASP A 56 10.99 -5.16 0.93
C ASP A 56 10.06 -4.08 1.53
N PRO A 57 10.47 -3.40 2.63
CA PRO A 57 9.72 -2.29 3.24
C PRO A 57 9.27 -1.19 2.27
N LYS A 58 9.99 -0.99 1.15
CA LYS A 58 9.61 -0.04 0.10
C LYS A 58 8.23 -0.33 -0.49
N HIS A 59 7.89 -1.61 -0.66
CA HIS A 59 6.59 -2.02 -1.18
C HIS A 59 5.45 -1.68 -0.21
N ILE A 60 5.71 -1.74 1.11
CA ILE A 60 4.74 -1.37 2.15
C ILE A 60 4.53 0.15 2.19
N LEU A 61 5.61 0.92 2.04
CA LEU A 61 5.55 2.38 2.03
C LEU A 61 4.92 2.96 0.75
N GLY A 62 4.72 2.14 -0.27
CA GLY A 62 4.25 2.60 -1.58
C GLY A 62 5.24 3.55 -2.25
N VAL A 63 6.53 3.49 -1.90
CA VAL A 63 7.59 4.12 -2.69
C VAL A 63 7.83 3.21 -3.89
N SER A 64 7.00 3.39 -4.91
CA SER A 64 7.38 3.05 -6.27
C SER A 64 8.67 3.80 -6.56
N ASP A 65 9.77 3.10 -6.85
CA ASP A 65 10.93 3.71 -7.50
C ASP A 65 10.48 4.18 -8.89
N SER A 66 9.75 5.30 -8.97
CA SER A 66 9.65 6.09 -10.18
C SER A 66 11.00 6.79 -10.33
N THR A 67 12.00 6.04 -10.77
CA THR A 67 13.24 6.62 -11.25
C THR A 67 12.87 7.45 -12.47
N ASN A 68 12.64 8.74 -12.27
CA ASN A 68 12.38 9.68 -13.35
C ASN A 68 13.71 9.90 -14.08
N TYR A 69 13.97 9.10 -15.11
CA TYR A 69 15.09 9.29 -16.05
C TYR A 69 14.88 10.52 -16.96
N ASN A 70 14.38 11.66 -16.46
CA ASN A 70 14.38 12.92 -17.21
C ASN A 70 15.68 13.70 -17.01
N ILE A 71 16.74 13.16 -17.60
CA ILE A 71 17.88 13.93 -18.06
C ILE A 71 17.82 14.00 -19.59
N GLY A 72 16.93 14.84 -20.13
CA GLY A 72 16.85 15.10 -21.57
C GLY A 72 15.58 15.86 -21.95
N THR A 73 15.73 16.89 -22.77
CA THR A 73 14.78 17.97 -23.14
C THR A 73 13.39 17.57 -23.70
N TYR A 74 12.98 16.31 -23.65
CA TYR A 74 11.66 15.83 -24.07
C TYR A 74 11.05 14.87 -23.04
N SER A 75 10.60 15.44 -21.93
CA SER A 75 9.95 14.73 -20.84
C SER A 75 8.56 14.24 -21.24
N ARG A 76 8.44 13.01 -21.73
CA ARG A 76 7.14 12.33 -21.87
C ARG A 76 7.00 11.32 -20.73
N THR A 77 6.50 11.80 -19.59
CA THR A 77 6.24 10.96 -18.43
C THR A 77 5.06 10.03 -18.73
N ILE A 78 5.36 8.76 -18.97
CA ILE A 78 4.33 7.71 -18.96
C ILE A 78 4.08 7.40 -17.49
N TYR A 79 3.08 8.07 -16.91
CA TYR A 79 2.46 7.54 -15.69
C TYR A 79 1.65 6.33 -16.13
N SER A 80 1.99 5.14 -15.64
CA SER A 80 1.09 4.00 -15.67
C SER A 80 -0.11 4.34 -14.80
N VAL A 81 -1.07 5.04 -15.38
CA VAL A 81 -2.37 5.32 -14.76
C VAL A 81 -3.06 3.97 -14.66
N ASN A 82 -3.11 3.41 -13.44
CA ASN A 82 -4.07 2.37 -13.12
C ASN A 82 -5.46 3.02 -13.18
N TYR A 83 -6.05 3.02 -14.37
CA TYR A 83 -7.43 3.39 -14.62
C TYR A 83 -8.29 2.31 -13.96
N TYR A 84 -8.98 2.67 -12.87
CA TYR A 84 -10.17 1.94 -12.45
C TYR A 84 -11.33 2.52 -13.27
N GLU A 85 -11.78 1.77 -14.27
CA GLU A 85 -13.02 2.07 -14.98
C GLU A 85 -14.18 1.62 -14.07
N SER A 86 -14.79 2.58 -13.38
CA SER A 86 -16.10 2.41 -12.78
C SER A 86 -17.14 2.55 -13.89
N GLU A 87 -17.82 1.46 -14.26
CA GLU A 87 -19.04 1.54 -15.07
C GLU A 87 -20.12 2.27 -14.27
N GLU A 88 -20.24 3.58 -14.47
CA GLU A 88 -21.50 4.29 -14.22
C GLU A 88 -22.47 3.91 -15.35
N LYS A 89 -23.40 3.00 -15.06
CA LYS A 89 -24.59 2.83 -15.89
C LYS A 89 -25.54 3.99 -15.59
N ASP A 90 -25.45 5.01 -16.43
CA ASP A 90 -26.42 6.09 -16.51
C ASP A 90 -27.83 5.54 -16.77
N SER A 91 -28.75 6.01 -15.94
CA SER A 91 -30.19 5.93 -16.13
C SER A 91 -30.67 7.15 -16.93
N GLU A 92 -31.21 6.95 -18.13
CA GLU A 92 -32.23 7.76 -18.81
C GLU A 92 -32.51 7.08 -20.17
N LYS A 93 -33.72 6.86 -20.67
CA LYS A 93 -35.00 7.56 -20.51
C LYS A 93 -36.12 6.67 -21.08
#